data_AF-A0A519V0J0-F1
#
_entry.id   AF-A0A519V0J0-F1
#
_cell.length_a   1.000
_cell.length_b   1.000
_cell.length_c   1.000
_cell.angle_alpha   90.00
_cell.angle_beta   90.00
_cell.angle_gamma   90.00
#
_symmetry.space_group_name_H-M   'P 1'
#
loop_
_entity.id
_entity.type
_entity.pdbx_description
1 polymer ?
#
loop_
_entity_poly.entity_id
_entity_poly.type
_entity_poly.pdbx_seq_one_letter_code
_entity_poly.pdbx_strand_id
1 'polypeptide(L)'
;MPTRSTPSHRMLVRLLVAAQLLYVLGVAGAGYATTAYGQHIVLATRPVDLHSLQYESFVRLRYTIAEAPLTAWHGATPPTRRRSVYVLLGTGPDSLATVAGIYDAAPRPAAGQAVLRGWVTDVFPHTLGLRYNLERYYV
;
A
#
# COMPACT_ATOMS: atom_id res chain seq x y z
N MET A 1 -26.66 39.51 16.37
CA MET A 1 -25.60 38.73 17.04
C MET A 1 -26.14 37.32 17.30
N PRO A 2 -25.63 36.25 16.68
CA PRO A 2 -26.09 34.90 16.98
C PRO A 2 -25.52 34.45 18.33
N THR A 3 -26.40 34.09 19.26
CA THR A 3 -26.06 33.55 20.58
C THR A 3 -25.60 32.09 20.41
N ARG A 4 -24.32 31.82 20.70
CA ARG A 4 -23.82 30.44 20.78
C ARG A 4 -24.39 29.79 22.04
N SER A 5 -25.38 28.91 21.87
CA SER A 5 -25.86 28.03 22.93
C SER A 5 -24.75 27.08 23.34
N THR A 6 -24.24 27.24 24.57
CA THR A 6 -23.23 26.34 25.13
C THR A 6 -23.88 24.98 25.40
N PRO A 7 -23.42 23.89 24.76
CA PRO A 7 -24.01 22.59 24.98
C PRO A 7 -23.81 22.16 26.44
N SER A 8 -24.86 21.63 27.08
CA SER A 8 -24.73 21.10 28.44
C SER A 8 -23.68 19.98 28.48
N HIS A 9 -22.90 19.89 29.55
CA HIS A 9 -21.83 18.89 29.71
C HIS A 9 -22.30 17.46 29.40
N ARG A 10 -23.54 17.10 29.77
CA ARG A 10 -24.17 15.80 29.47
C ARG A 10 -24.37 15.57 27.97
N MET A 11 -24.74 16.61 27.23
CA MET A 11 -24.90 16.54 25.77
C MET A 11 -23.54 16.37 25.08
N LEU A 12 -22.51 17.08 25.56
CA LEU A 12 -21.16 16.97 25.03
C LEU A 12 -20.57 15.57 25.27
N VAL A 13 -20.77 14.99 26.46
CA VAL A 13 -20.36 13.60 26.76
C VAL A 13 -21.10 12.61 25.86
N ARG A 14 -22.42 12.75 25.66
CA ARG A 14 -23.18 11.90 24.73
C ARG A 14 -22.66 11.97 23.31
N LEU A 15 -22.32 13.17 22.84
CA LEU A 15 -21.77 13.39 21.50
C LEU A 15 -20.39 12.75 21.36
N LEU A 16 -19.53 12.86 22.37
CA LEU A 16 -18.23 12.17 22.40
C LEU A 16 -18.37 10.64 22.34
N VAL A 17 -19.28 10.08 23.15
CA VAL A 17 -19.54 8.63 23.13
C VAL A 17 -20.09 8.19 21.78
N ALA A 18 -21.03 8.94 21.20
CA ALA A 18 -21.57 8.65 19.88
C ALA A 18 -20.48 8.73 18.79
N ALA A 19 -19.60 9.73 18.84
CA ALA A 19 -18.47 9.85 17.92
C ALA A 19 -17.49 8.68 18.06
N GLN A 20 -17.21 8.23 19.29
CA GLN A 20 -16.36 7.07 19.54
C GLN A 20 -16.97 5.79 18.96
N LEU A 21 -18.27 5.56 19.17
CA LEU A 21 -18.97 4.41 18.62
C LEU A 21 -18.98 4.44 17.08
N LEU A 22 -19.26 5.59 16.48
CA LEU A 22 -19.20 5.78 15.03
C LEU A 22 -17.80 5.50 14.48
N TYR A 23 -16.76 5.93 15.19
CA TYR A 23 -15.38 5.64 14.81
C TYR A 23 -15.08 4.14 14.81
N VAL A 24 -15.41 3.44 15.90
CA VAL A 24 -15.18 1.98 16.00
C VAL A 24 -15.97 1.23 14.93
N LEU A 25 -17.24 1.58 14.71
CA LEU A 25 -18.07 0.99 13.67
C LEU A 25 -17.51 1.27 12.27
N GLY A 26 -17.01 2.48 12.04
CA GLY A 26 -16.35 2.85 10.78
C GLY A 26 -15.11 2.01 10.50
N VAL A 27 -14.23 1.83 11.50
CA VAL A 27 -13.01 1.02 11.38
C VAL A 27 -13.36 -0.46 11.15
N ALA A 28 -14.29 -1.01 11.93
CA ALA A 28 -14.75 -2.39 11.78
C ALA A 28 -15.40 -2.63 10.40
N GLY A 29 -16.26 -1.70 9.97
CA GLY A 29 -16.90 -1.74 8.66
C GLY A 29 -15.91 -1.65 7.51
N ALA A 30 -14.89 -0.78 7.61
CA ALA A 30 -13.82 -0.70 6.61
C ALA A 30 -12.99 -1.99 6.52
N GLY A 31 -12.70 -2.62 7.67
CA GLY A 31 -12.04 -3.92 7.72
C GLY A 31 -12.86 -5.01 7.01
N TYR A 32 -14.14 -5.11 7.34
CA TYR A 32 -15.04 -6.09 6.70
C TYR A 32 -15.19 -5.84 5.19
N ALA A 33 -15.35 -4.57 4.78
CA ALA A 33 -15.41 -4.20 3.37
C ALA A 33 -14.13 -4.58 2.62
N THR A 34 -12.96 -4.43 3.25
CA THR A 34 -11.69 -4.85 2.67
C THR A 34 -11.62 -6.37 2.50
N THR A 35 -12.15 -7.16 3.43
CA THR A 35 -12.19 -8.62 3.29
C THR A 35 -13.22 -9.11 2.27
N ALA A 36 -14.36 -8.42 2.14
CA ALA A 36 -15.45 -8.84 1.26
C ALA A 36 -15.27 -8.36 -0.19
N TYR A 37 -14.71 -7.17 -0.39
CA TYR A 37 -14.56 -6.52 -1.70
C TYR A 37 -13.10 -6.32 -2.11
N GLY A 38 -12.15 -6.68 -1.25
CA GLY A 38 -10.73 -6.61 -1.57
C GLY A 38 -10.30 -7.68 -2.55
N GLN A 39 -9.17 -7.42 -3.20
CA GLN A 39 -8.52 -8.37 -4.09
C GLN A 39 -7.30 -8.97 -3.42
N HIS A 40 -7.22 -10.30 -3.38
CA HIS A 40 -6.01 -10.99 -2.94
C HIS A 40 -4.98 -11.02 -4.07
N ILE A 41 -3.75 -10.65 -3.73
CA ILE A 41 -2.58 -10.74 -4.62
C ILE A 41 -1.48 -11.54 -3.92
N VAL A 42 -0.84 -12.44 -4.66
CA VAL A 42 0.27 -13.25 -4.14
C VAL A 42 1.58 -12.69 -4.65
N LEU A 43 2.46 -12.25 -3.75
CA LEU A 43 3.76 -11.68 -4.10
C LEU A 43 4.87 -12.71 -3.87
N ALA A 44 5.72 -12.91 -4.88
CA ALA A 44 6.92 -13.72 -4.72
C ALA A 44 7.96 -12.97 -3.88
N THR A 45 8.49 -13.62 -2.85
CA THR A 45 9.63 -13.14 -2.08
C THR A 45 10.94 -13.66 -2.70
N ARG A 46 11.98 -12.84 -2.64
CA ARG A 46 13.35 -13.25 -2.92
C ARG A 46 13.98 -13.74 -1.62
N PRO A 47 14.79 -14.81 -1.66
CA PRO A 47 15.48 -15.31 -0.47
C PRO A 47 16.33 -14.20 0.16
N VAL A 48 16.18 -14.04 1.47
CA VAL A 48 16.96 -13.12 2.31
C VAL A 48 17.87 -13.96 3.19
N ASP A 49 19.13 -13.53 3.33
CA ASP A 49 20.09 -14.18 4.21
C ASP A 49 19.68 -13.95 5.68
N LEU A 50 19.16 -15.00 6.31
CA LEU A 50 18.67 -14.98 7.69
C LEU A 50 19.78 -14.75 8.72
N HIS A 51 21.04 -15.06 8.39
CA HIS A 51 22.16 -14.90 9.31
C HIS A 51 22.47 -13.43 9.59
N SER A 52 22.07 -12.53 8.69
CA SER A 52 22.24 -11.08 8.85
C SER A 52 21.12 -10.39 9.65
N LEU A 53 20.05 -11.11 10.00
CA LEU A 53 18.81 -10.55 10.60
C LEU A 53 18.80 -10.45 12.13
N GLN A 54 19.89 -10.80 12.82
CA GLN A 54 19.92 -10.99 14.28
C GLN A 54 19.65 -9.73 15.14
N TYR A 55 19.34 -8.58 14.55
CA TYR A 55 19.33 -7.29 15.27
C TYR A 55 18.03 -6.47 15.17
N GLU A 56 16.99 -6.91 14.47
CA GLU A 56 15.69 -6.21 14.43
C GLU A 56 14.53 -7.11 14.90
N SER A 57 13.50 -6.52 15.52
CA SER A 57 12.26 -7.21 15.93
C SER A 57 11.35 -7.62 14.76
N PHE A 58 11.87 -7.57 13.54
CA PHE A 58 11.18 -7.92 12.31
C PHE A 58 12.17 -8.39 11.24
N VAL A 59 11.69 -9.27 10.36
CA VAL A 59 12.38 -9.68 9.16
C VAL A 59 12.01 -8.73 8.03
N ARG A 60 13.01 -8.24 7.28
CA ARG A 60 12.77 -7.45 6.08
C ARG A 60 12.67 -8.36 4.86
N LEU A 61 11.46 -8.52 4.34
CA LEU A 61 11.18 -9.25 3.11
C LEU A 61 11.60 -8.43 1.88
N ARG A 62 12.20 -9.11 0.90
CA ARG A 62 12.41 -8.55 -0.44
C ARG A 62 11.44 -9.21 -1.40
N TYR A 63 10.69 -8.43 -2.16
CA TYR A 63 9.76 -8.96 -3.16
C TYR A 63 10.40 -8.93 -4.55
N THR A 64 10.04 -9.89 -5.41
CA THR A 64 10.50 -9.89 -6.81
C THR A 64 10.06 -8.63 -7.54
N ILE A 65 8.86 -8.12 -7.25
CA ILE A 65 8.32 -6.88 -7.81
C ILE A 65 8.99 -5.60 -7.27
N ALA A 66 9.90 -5.70 -6.29
CA ALA A 66 10.67 -4.56 -5.80
C ALA A 66 11.74 -4.10 -6.81
N GLU A 67 12.03 -4.93 -7.81
CA GLU A 67 12.89 -4.58 -8.92
C GLU A 67 12.13 -4.81 -10.22
N ALA A 68 11.92 -3.74 -10.98
CA ALA A 68 11.17 -3.77 -12.22
C ALA A 68 12.03 -3.24 -13.38
N PRO A 69 11.84 -3.73 -14.60
CA PRO A 69 12.54 -3.17 -15.75
C PRO A 69 12.11 -1.71 -15.98
N LEU A 70 13.05 -0.85 -16.36
CA LEU A 70 12.77 0.55 -16.65
C LEU A 70 11.76 0.71 -17.79
N THR A 71 11.68 -0.27 -18.70
CA THR A 71 10.71 -0.34 -19.80
C THR A 71 9.25 -0.46 -19.34
N ALA A 72 8.99 -0.86 -18.09
CA ALA A 72 7.65 -0.88 -17.51
C ALA A 72 7.16 0.51 -17.08
N TRP A 73 7.97 1.55 -17.20
CA TRP A 73 7.60 2.92 -16.86
C TRP A 73 6.74 3.57 -17.94
N HIS A 74 5.59 4.11 -17.55
CA HIS A 74 4.61 4.77 -18.43
C HIS A 74 4.31 6.23 -18.03
N GLY A 75 5.15 6.84 -17.20
CA GLY A 75 4.97 8.23 -16.78
C GLY A 75 5.49 9.24 -17.81
N ALA A 76 4.86 10.42 -17.86
CA ALA A 76 5.23 11.49 -18.81
C ALA A 76 6.62 12.08 -18.57
N THR A 77 7.14 11.92 -17.35
CA THR A 77 8.48 12.36 -16.95
C THR A 77 9.32 11.14 -16.57
N PRO A 78 10.65 11.18 -16.74
CA PRO A 78 11.51 10.09 -16.29
C PRO A 78 11.31 9.78 -14.80
N PRO A 79 11.44 8.51 -14.39
CA PRO A 79 11.33 8.14 -12.99
C PRO A 79 12.48 8.77 -12.19
N THR A 80 12.15 9.34 -11.04
CA THR A 80 13.13 9.95 -10.14
C THR A 80 13.07 9.28 -8.77
N ARG A 81 14.21 9.24 -8.08
CA ARG A 81 14.28 8.71 -6.71
C ARG A 81 13.35 9.48 -5.78
N ARG A 82 12.83 8.79 -4.77
CA ARG A 82 11.91 9.31 -3.74
C ARG A 82 10.56 9.80 -4.28
N ARG A 83 10.22 9.46 -5.53
CA ARG A 83 8.91 9.75 -6.11
C ARG A 83 7.92 8.63 -5.78
N SER A 84 6.69 9.01 -5.43
CA SER A 84 5.59 8.06 -5.30
C SER A 84 5.14 7.57 -6.67
N VAL A 85 4.89 6.28 -6.78
CA VAL A 85 4.47 5.63 -8.02
C VAL A 85 3.35 4.64 -7.77
N TYR A 86 2.62 4.32 -8.82
CA TYR A 86 1.56 3.32 -8.83
C TYR A 86 2.00 2.17 -9.73
N VAL A 87 2.12 0.99 -9.15
CA VAL A 87 2.53 -0.22 -9.85
C VAL A 87 1.29 -1.03 -10.15
N LEU A 88 1.00 -1.20 -11.43
CA LEU A 88 -0.06 -2.09 -11.90
C LEU A 88 0.50 -3.51 -11.91
N LEU A 89 -0.16 -4.38 -11.16
CA LEU A 89 0.14 -5.79 -11.04
C LEU A 89 -0.87 -6.58 -11.87
N GLY A 90 -0.37 -7.49 -12.69
CA GLY A 90 -1.16 -8.54 -13.33
C GLY A 90 -0.98 -9.87 -12.60
N THR A 91 -1.86 -10.83 -12.87
CA THR A 91 -1.71 -12.21 -12.42
C THR A 91 -0.91 -12.99 -13.46
N GLY A 92 0.28 -13.46 -13.08
CA GLY A 92 1.12 -14.29 -13.93
C GLY A 92 0.62 -15.74 -14.02
N PRO A 93 1.26 -16.59 -14.86
CA PRO A 93 0.85 -17.97 -15.07
C PRO A 93 0.84 -18.82 -13.78
N ASP A 94 1.70 -18.51 -12.82
CA ASP A 94 1.81 -19.22 -11.55
C ASP A 94 0.90 -18.66 -10.44
N SER A 95 -0.10 -17.85 -10.80
CA SER A 95 -0.92 -17.05 -9.86
C SER A 95 -0.13 -16.03 -9.02
N LEU A 96 1.15 -15.83 -9.35
CA LEU A 96 2.01 -14.83 -8.73
C LEU A 96 1.83 -13.48 -9.43
N ALA A 97 1.80 -12.41 -8.65
CA ALA A 97 1.65 -11.07 -9.19
C ALA A 97 2.94 -10.63 -9.91
N THR A 98 2.78 -10.14 -11.14
CA THR A 98 3.87 -9.64 -11.98
C THR A 98 3.64 -8.17 -12.30
N VAL A 99 4.73 -7.40 -12.42
CA VAL A 99 4.64 -5.98 -12.80
C VAL A 99 4.15 -5.88 -14.24
N ALA A 100 2.95 -5.31 -14.44
CA ALA A 100 2.38 -5.02 -15.74
C ALA A 100 2.73 -3.60 -16.22
N GLY A 101 2.92 -2.66 -15.28
CA GLY A 101 3.31 -1.30 -15.61
C GLY A 101 3.51 -0.44 -14.36
N ILE A 102 4.21 0.68 -14.51
CA ILE A 102 4.52 1.64 -13.45
C ILE A 102 4.12 3.03 -13.93
N TYR A 103 3.36 3.75 -13.11
CA TYR A 103 2.73 5.01 -13.46
C TYR A 103 3.00 6.08 -12.39
N ASP A 104 3.01 7.33 -12.81
CA ASP A 104 3.08 8.50 -11.92
C ASP A 104 1.70 8.91 -11.37
N ALA A 105 0.62 8.52 -12.04
CA ALA A 105 -0.77 8.63 -11.58
C ALA A 105 -1.43 7.24 -11.46
N ALA A 106 -2.45 7.11 -10.61
CA ALA A 106 -3.12 5.84 -10.38
C ALA A 106 -3.88 5.38 -11.66
N PRO A 107 -3.50 4.27 -12.29
CA PRO A 107 -4.26 3.73 -13.41
C PRO A 107 -5.56 3.08 -12.91
N ARG A 108 -6.54 2.91 -13.80
CA ARG A 108 -7.71 2.09 -13.52
C ARG A 108 -7.34 0.62 -13.77
N PRO A 109 -7.34 -0.25 -12.74
CA PRO A 109 -7.05 -1.67 -12.95
C PRO A 109 -8.18 -2.35 -13.74
N ALA A 110 -7.82 -3.24 -14.66
CA ALA A 110 -8.77 -4.17 -15.26
C ALA A 110 -9.08 -5.34 -14.30
N ALA A 111 -10.05 -6.18 -14.67
CA ALA A 111 -10.36 -7.39 -13.89
C ALA A 111 -9.12 -8.28 -13.75
N GLY A 112 -8.82 -8.73 -12.52
CA GLY A 112 -7.64 -9.53 -12.22
C GLY A 112 -6.32 -8.75 -12.14
N GLN A 113 -6.36 -7.42 -12.22
CA GLN A 113 -5.23 -6.54 -11.97
C GLN A 113 -5.39 -5.81 -10.64
N ALA A 114 -4.28 -5.46 -10.00
CA ALA A 114 -4.28 -4.68 -8.77
C ALA A 114 -3.31 -3.50 -8.91
N VAL A 115 -3.61 -2.40 -8.21
CA VAL A 115 -2.69 -1.25 -8.15
C VAL A 115 -2.06 -1.22 -6.78
N LEU A 116 -0.72 -1.29 -6.75
CA LEU A 116 0.06 -1.17 -5.53
C LEU A 116 0.78 0.18 -5.52
N ARG A 117 0.58 0.95 -4.45
CA ARG A 117 1.29 2.22 -4.26
C ARG A 117 2.68 1.94 -3.70
N GLY A 118 3.69 2.58 -4.27
CA GLY A 118 5.07 2.46 -3.82
C GLY A 118 5.86 3.75 -4.03
N TRP A 119 7.17 3.62 -3.83
CA TRP A 119 8.14 4.69 -3.94
C TRP A 119 9.36 4.20 -4.70
N VAL A 120 9.89 5.03 -5.59
CA VAL A 120 11.17 4.75 -6.26
C VAL A 120 12.30 4.93 -5.26
N THR A 121 13.08 3.88 -5.01
CA THR A 121 14.28 3.97 -4.17
C THR A 121 15.50 4.32 -5.01
N ASP A 122 15.63 3.65 -6.15
CA ASP A 122 16.80 3.70 -7.02
C ASP A 122 16.36 3.67 -8.49
N VAL A 123 17.14 4.35 -9.31
CA VAL A 123 16.98 4.36 -10.77
C VAL A 123 18.31 3.91 -11.34
N PHE A 124 18.31 2.75 -11.97
CA PHE A 124 19.45 2.19 -12.68
C PHE A 124 19.21 2.31 -14.20
N PRO A 125 20.23 2.12 -15.04
CA PRO A 125 20.07 2.24 -16.49
C PRO A 125 18.98 1.35 -17.09
N HIS A 126 18.74 0.16 -16.53
CA HIS A 126 17.78 -0.82 -17.05
C HIS A 126 16.70 -1.24 -16.05
N THR A 127 16.85 -0.88 -14.77
CA THR A 127 15.94 -1.33 -13.70
C THR A 127 15.58 -0.19 -12.75
N LEU A 128 14.44 -0.35 -12.09
CA LEU A 128 13.91 0.53 -11.06
C LEU A 128 13.82 -0.23 -9.74
N GLY A 129 14.39 0.37 -8.69
CA GLY A 129 14.20 -0.06 -7.31
C GLY A 129 12.92 0.55 -6.76
N LEU A 130 12.05 -0.28 -6.20
CA LEU A 130 10.73 0.08 -5.69
C LEU A 130 10.57 -0.40 -4.24
N ARG A 131 9.85 0.39 -3.44
CA ARG A 131 9.48 0.06 -2.06
C ARG A 131 8.00 0.31 -1.83
N TYR A 132 7.33 -0.63 -1.17
CA TYR A 132 5.89 -0.67 -0.99
C TYR A 132 5.44 -0.53 0.47
N ASN A 133 6.38 -0.44 1.42
CA ASN A 133 6.14 -0.37 2.86
C ASN A 133 5.42 -1.59 3.45
N LEU A 134 5.48 -2.72 2.75
CA LEU A 134 4.98 -4.03 3.18
C LEU A 134 6.13 -5.05 3.39
N GLU A 135 7.36 -4.55 3.43
CA GLU A 135 8.58 -5.36 3.58
C GLU A 135 8.83 -5.79 5.03
N ARG A 136 8.20 -5.18 6.04
CA ARG A 136 8.41 -5.55 7.43
C ARG A 136 7.48 -6.69 7.82
N TYR A 137 8.07 -7.84 8.17
CA TYR A 137 7.38 -8.99 8.72
C TYR A 137 7.78 -9.17 10.19
N TYR A 138 6.83 -8.94 11.09
CA TYR A 138 7.06 -9.11 12.53
C TYR A 138 6.94 -10.59 12.88
N VAL A 139 7.96 -11.12 13.58
CA VAL A 139 8.05 -12.52 14.04
C VAL A 139 7.73 -12.60 15.51
#